data_AF-A0A7W7W7T4-F1
#
_entry.id   AF-A0A7W7W7T4-F1
#
_cell.length_a   1.000
_cell.length_b   1.000
_cell.length_c   1.000
_cell.angle_alpha   90.00
_cell.angle_beta   90.00
_cell.angle_gamma   90.00
#
_symmetry.space_group_name_H-M   'P 1'
#
loop_
_entity.id
_entity.type
_entity.pdbx_description
1 polymer ?
#
loop_
_entity_poly.entity_id
_entity_poly.type
_entity_poly.pdbx_seq_one_letter_code
_entity_poly.pdbx_strand_id
1 'polypeptide(L)' 'MLELAGLPAALIITSEADVLRDEGEAYANRLRAAGVPVTAVRYLSIIHDFVKLNALRET' A
#
# COMPACT_ATOMS: atom_id res chain seq x y z
N MET A 1 13.09 -9.61 10.48
CA MET A 1 13.51 -8.31 9.89
C MET A 1 14.44 -8.49 8.70
N LEU A 2 15.40 -9.43 8.73
CA LEU A 2 16.31 -9.67 7.60
C LEU A 2 15.62 -10.01 6.27
N GLU A 3 14.48 -10.71 6.29
CA GLU A 3 13.74 -11.09 5.07
C GLU A 3 13.33 -9.89 4.21
N LEU A 4 13.07 -8.72 4.83
CA LEU A 4 12.63 -7.52 4.12
C LEU A 4 13.79 -6.55 3.81
N ALA A 5 14.97 -6.78 4.36
CA ALA A 5 16.11 -5.90 4.15
C ALA A 5 16.63 -6.04 2.70
N GLY A 6 17.00 -4.91 2.10
CA GLY A 6 17.53 -4.89 0.73
C GLY A 6 16.49 -4.99 -0.38
N LEU A 7 15.19 -5.02 -0.04
CA LEU A 7 14.12 -4.87 -1.03
C LEU A 7 14.17 -3.46 -1.67
N PRO A 8 13.70 -3.32 -2.93
CA PRO A 8 13.65 -2.03 -3.60
C PRO A 8 12.68 -1.07 -2.91
N ALA A 9 12.79 0.22 -3.22
CA ALA A 9 11.85 1.23 -2.74
C ALA A 9 10.41 0.83 -3.10
N ALA A 10 9.49 1.04 -2.15
CA ALA A 10 8.10 0.58 -2.28
C ALA A 10 7.11 1.74 -2.18
N LEU A 11 6.07 1.67 -3.01
CA LEU A 11 4.85 2.44 -2.87
C LEU A 11 3.75 1.51 -2.33
N ILE A 12 3.19 1.83 -1.17
CA ILE A 12 2.06 1.12 -0.57
C ILE A 12 0.83 2.02 -0.62
N ILE A 13 -0.20 1.58 -1.34
CA ILE A 13 -1.49 2.27 -1.44
C ILE A 13 -2.51 1.46 -0.65
N THR A 14 -3.22 2.11 0.27
CA THR A 14 -4.36 1.54 0.99
C THR A 14 -5.61 2.38 0.76
N SER A 15 -6.78 1.76 0.84
CA SER A 15 -8.07 2.46 0.87
C SER A 15 -8.61 2.53 2.29
N GLU A 16 -9.36 3.58 2.62
CA GLU A 16 -9.97 3.72 3.95
C GLU A 16 -10.99 2.61 4.25
N ALA A 17 -11.81 2.23 3.27
CA ALA A 17 -12.84 1.19 3.39
C ALA A 17 -12.40 -0.14 2.76
N ASP A 18 -11.21 -0.60 3.13
CA ASP A 18 -10.64 -1.89 2.72
C ASP A 18 -10.32 -2.75 3.94
N VAL A 19 -10.77 -4.01 3.91
CA VAL A 19 -10.48 -4.98 4.98
C VAL A 19 -8.99 -5.30 5.10
N LEU A 20 -8.22 -5.11 4.02
CA LEU A 20 -6.76 -5.33 3.98
C LEU A 20 -5.94 -4.10 4.38
N ARG A 21 -6.60 -2.98 4.72
CA ARG A 21 -5.94 -1.71 5.02
C ARG A 21 -4.90 -1.87 6.12
N ASP A 22 -5.29 -2.52 7.21
CA ASP A 22 -4.48 -2.61 8.41
C ASP A 22 -3.25 -3.51 8.15
N GLU A 23 -3.38 -4.63 7.42
CA GLU A 23 -2.21 -5.43 7.02
C GLU A 23 -1.29 -4.68 6.05
N GLY A 24 -1.84 -3.93 5.10
CA GLY A 24 -1.06 -3.12 4.16
C GLY A 24 -0.20 -2.07 4.88
N GLU A 25 -0.78 -1.37 5.85
CA GLU A 25 -0.07 -0.38 6.66
C GLU A 25 0.95 -1.03 7.61
N ALA A 26 0.62 -2.17 8.20
CA ALA A 26 1.56 -2.95 8.99
C ALA A 26 2.77 -3.39 8.15
N TYR A 27 2.57 -3.81 6.91
CA TYR A 27 3.64 -4.18 6.00
C TYR A 27 4.53 -2.98 5.62
N ALA A 28 3.93 -1.82 5.33
CA ALA A 28 4.68 -0.58 5.12
C ALA A 28 5.59 -0.24 6.32
N ASN A 29 5.09 -0.40 7.54
CA ASN A 29 5.88 -0.18 8.75
C ASN A 29 7.01 -1.19 8.92
N ARG A 30 6.77 -2.47 8.62
CA ARG A 30 7.81 -3.51 8.64
C ARG A 30 8.91 -3.25 7.62
N LEU A 31 8.57 -2.79 6.42
CA LEU A 31 9.52 -2.39 5.39
C LEU A 31 10.38 -1.20 5.84
N ARG A 32 9.76 -0.15 6.39
CA ARG A 32 10.50 1.00 6.95
C ARG A 32 11.45 0.60 8.07
N ALA A 33 10.99 -0.26 8.98
CA ALA A 33 11.83 -0.77 10.07
C ALA A 33 13.03 -1.58 9.54
N ALA A 34 12.89 -2.24 8.39
CA ALA A 34 13.96 -2.96 7.71
C ALA A 34 14.90 -2.06 6.87
N GLY A 35 14.70 -0.73 6.89
CA GLY A 35 15.52 0.23 6.14
C GLY A 35 15.13 0.42 4.67
N VAL A 36 14.00 -0.14 4.23
CA VAL A 36 13.51 0.05 2.86
C VAL A 36 12.91 1.46 2.72
N PRO A 37 13.21 2.21 1.64
CA PRO A 37 12.52 3.46 1.34
C PRO A 37 11.05 3.20 1.00
N VAL A 38 10.12 3.76 1.78
CA VAL A 38 8.68 3.52 1.61
C VAL A 38 7.88 4.81 1.58
N THR A 39 7.16 5.02 0.48
CA THR A 39 6.03 5.95 0.42
C THR A 39 4.74 5.15 0.69
N ALA A 40 3.95 5.58 1.68
CA ALA A 40 2.67 4.96 1.97
C ALA A 40 1.58 6.03 1.99
N VAL A 41 0.44 5.75 1.34
CA VAL A 41 -0.68 6.68 1.23
C VAL A 41 -1.98 5.91 1.45
N ARG A 42 -2.81 6.44 2.36
CA ARG A 42 -4.20 6.02 2.52
C ARG A 42 -5.10 6.95 1.71
N TYR A 43 -5.88 6.40 0.81
CA TYR A 43 -6.93 7.12 0.10
C TYR A 43 -8.23 7.06 0.91
N LEU A 44 -8.72 8.25 1.29
CA LEU A 44 -9.92 8.37 2.11
C LEU A 44 -11.19 8.18 1.27
N SER A 45 -12.24 7.72 1.94
CA SER A 45 -13.60 7.56 1.41
C SER A 45 -13.68 6.66 0.17
N ILE A 46 -12.73 5.73 0.01
CA ILE A 46 -12.70 4.80 -1.12
C ILE A 46 -12.64 3.36 -0.64
N ILE A 47 -13.18 2.46 -1.45
CA ILE A 47 -13.24 1.00 -1.24
C ILE A 47 -12.01 0.28 -1.81
N HIS A 48 -11.94 -1.02 -1.54
CA HIS A 48 -10.97 -1.93 -2.14
C HIS A 48 -11.01 -1.88 -3.69
N ASP A 49 -9.85 -2.07 -4.32
CA ASP A 49 -9.64 -2.18 -5.78
C ASP A 49 -9.92 -0.93 -6.65
N PHE A 50 -10.09 0.24 -6.04
CA PHE A 50 -10.39 1.50 -6.77
C PHE A 50 -9.36 1.87 -7.84
N VAL A 51 -8.11 1.42 -7.70
CA VAL A 51 -7.02 1.67 -8.66
C VAL A 51 -7.08 0.77 -9.91
N LYS A 52 -7.98 -0.22 -9.96
CA LYS A 52 -8.09 -1.18 -11.07
C LYS A 52 -9.35 -1.05 -11.90
N LEU A 53 -10.03 0.09 -11.84
CA LEU A 53 -11.27 0.35 -12.59
C LEU A 53 -11.01 0.64 -14.08
N ASN A 54 -10.28 -0.25 -14.77
CA ASN A 54 -9.92 -0.10 -16.19
C ASN A 54 -11.14 0.06 -17.11
N ALA A 55 -12.28 -0.51 -16.74
CA ALA A 55 -13.53 -0.37 -17.49
C ALA A 55 -14.04 1.08 -17.57
N LEU A 56 -13.58 1.97 -16.68
CA LEU A 56 -13.94 3.39 -16.64
C LEU A 56 -12.83 4.29 -17.19
N ARG A 57 -11.82 3.74 -17.88
CA ARG A 57 -10.66 4.52 -18.34
C ARG A 57 -11.02 5.64 -19.34
N GLU A 58 -12.04 5.42 -20.17
CA GLU A 58 -12.45 6.33 -21.26
C GLU A 58 -13.69 7.17 -20.91
N THR A 59 -14.17 7.12 -19.67
CA THR A 59 -15.27 7.97 -19.18
C THR A 59 -14.72 9.27 -18.62
#